data_AF-A0A034WPD6-F1
#
_entry.id   AF-A0A034WPD6-F1
#
_cell.length_a   1.000
_cell.length_b   1.000
_cell.length_c   1.000
_cell.angle_alpha   90.00
_cell.angle_beta   90.00
_cell.angle_gamma   90.00
#
_symmetry.space_group_name_H-M   'P 1'
#
loop_
_entity.id
_entity.type
_entity.pdbx_description
1 polymer ?
#
loop_
_entity_poly.entity_id
_entity_poly.type
_entity_poly.pdbx_seq_one_letter_code
_entity_poly.pdbx_strand_id
1 'polypeptide(L)'
;MDLENSISVHPLTNNPTAAWNEISKTQRVIKVSMSKIVKQKDPNKIRVVCMSDTHSLTPYLKFDIPDGDIFIHAGDFTKCGKLDEVIDFDKWIATLPHKHKIVIAGNHELSFDTTFTEGSSNKCPDSRYV
;
A
#
# COMPACT_ATOMS: atom_id res chain seq x y z
N MET A 1 -31.67 -1.15 -9.94
CA MET A 1 -30.51 -0.94 -9.06
C MET A 1 -30.99 -1.26 -7.67
N ASP A 2 -30.57 -2.39 -7.12
CA ASP A 2 -31.12 -2.92 -5.88
C ASP A 2 -30.65 -2.07 -4.69
N LEU A 3 -31.58 -1.41 -4.04
CA LEU A 3 -31.36 -0.58 -2.84
C LEU A 3 -30.85 -1.38 -1.63
N GLU A 4 -30.87 -2.72 -1.69
CA GLU A 4 -30.46 -3.60 -0.60
C GLU A 4 -28.94 -3.69 -0.41
N ASN A 5 -28.12 -3.21 -1.35
CA ASN A 5 -26.66 -3.23 -1.25
C ASN A 5 -26.02 -1.86 -1.02
N SER A 6 -26.78 -0.86 -0.56
CA SER A 6 -26.19 0.45 -0.23
C SER A 6 -25.35 0.35 1.05
N ILE A 7 -24.05 0.64 0.94
CA ILE A 7 -23.18 0.81 2.12
C ILE A 7 -23.35 2.24 2.62
N SER A 8 -23.94 2.40 3.80
CA SER A 8 -24.07 3.69 4.46
C SER A 8 -22.86 4.01 5.34
N VAL A 9 -22.63 5.30 5.59
CA VAL A 9 -21.59 5.74 6.54
C VAL A 9 -21.94 5.23 7.93
N HIS A 10 -21.03 4.48 8.55
CA HIS A 10 -21.24 3.93 9.88
C HIS A 10 -21.40 5.06 10.92
N PRO A 11 -22.36 4.99 11.87
CA PRO A 11 -22.56 6.04 12.88
C PRO A 11 -21.30 6.39 13.69
N LEU A 12 -20.42 5.40 13.88
CA LEU A 12 -19.13 5.54 14.59
C LEU A 12 -17.94 5.87 13.67
N THR A 13 -18.16 6.41 12.46
CA THR A 13 -17.07 6.71 11.49
C THR A 13 -15.95 7.59 12.05
N ASN A 14 -16.26 8.46 13.02
CA ASN A 14 -15.28 9.35 13.64
C ASN A 14 -14.62 8.74 14.90
N ASN A 15 -14.93 7.48 15.23
CA ASN A 15 -14.36 6.77 16.37
C ASN A 15 -14.12 5.29 16.02
N PRO A 16 -13.02 4.98 15.29
CA PRO A 16 -12.77 3.63 14.78
C PRO A 16 -12.59 2.60 15.90
N THR A 17 -12.08 3.01 17.06
CA THR A 17 -11.96 2.13 18.24
C THR A 17 -13.33 1.71 18.76
N ALA A 18 -14.28 2.65 18.89
CA ALA A 18 -15.64 2.32 19.28
C ALA A 18 -16.34 1.45 18.22
N ALA A 19 -16.16 1.77 16.93
CA ALA A 19 -16.70 0.98 15.82
C ALA A 19 -16.18 -0.47 15.87
N TRP A 20 -14.88 -0.66 16.08
CA TRP A 20 -14.28 -1.99 16.24
C TRP A 20 -14.83 -2.74 17.46
N ASN A 21 -14.96 -2.09 18.61
CA ASN A 21 -15.52 -2.71 19.82
C ASN A 21 -16.97 -3.17 19.64
N GLU A 22 -17.74 -2.49 18.78
CA GLU A 22 -19.10 -2.91 18.41
C GLU A 22 -19.08 -4.09 17.45
N ILE A 23 -18.40 -3.93 16.31
CA ILE A 23 -18.43 -4.87 15.18
C ILE A 23 -17.72 -6.19 15.53
N SER A 24 -16.62 -6.15 16.27
CA SER A 24 -15.84 -7.35 16.63
C SER A 24 -16.63 -8.40 17.42
N LYS A 25 -17.71 -8.01 18.11
CA LYS A 25 -18.57 -8.92 18.88
C LYS A 25 -19.26 -9.98 18.02
N THR A 26 -19.50 -9.67 16.75
CA THR A 26 -20.21 -10.55 15.80
C THR A 26 -19.33 -11.03 14.65
N GLN A 27 -18.14 -10.42 14.47
CA GLN A 27 -17.22 -10.80 13.40
C GLN A 27 -16.48 -12.10 13.71
N ARG A 28 -16.32 -12.92 12.67
CA ARG A 28 -15.45 -14.10 12.72
C ARG A 28 -14.01 -13.70 12.40
N VAL A 29 -13.13 -13.83 13.39
CA VAL A 29 -11.69 -13.60 13.18
C VAL A 29 -11.03 -14.91 12.73
N ILE A 30 -10.47 -14.90 11.52
CA ILE A 30 -9.66 -16.01 10.99
C ILE A 30 -8.20 -15.61 11.11
N LYS A 31 -7.46 -16.28 11.99
CA LYS A 31 -6.01 -16.10 12.05
C LYS A 31 -5.38 -16.83 10.87
N VAL A 32 -4.75 -16.07 9.98
CA VAL A 32 -3.95 -16.62 8.89
C VAL A 32 -2.54 -16.89 9.42
N SER A 33 -2.09 -18.13 9.33
CA SER A 33 -0.70 -18.48 9.60
C SER A 33 0.12 -18.26 8.33
N MET A 34 1.13 -17.40 8.42
CA MET A 34 2.04 -17.16 7.30
C MET A 34 2.98 -18.36 7.16
N SER A 35 2.83 -19.10 6.06
CA SER A 35 3.78 -20.15 5.71
C SER A 35 5.10 -19.53 5.22
N LYS A 36 6.21 -20.27 5.36
CA LYS A 36 7.48 -19.86 4.75
C LYS A 36 7.29 -19.70 3.25
N ILE A 37 7.96 -18.71 2.67
CA ILE A 37 7.97 -18.49 1.23
C ILE A 37 8.45 -19.76 0.54
N VAL A 38 7.53 -20.41 -0.18
CA VAL A 38 7.84 -21.60 -0.96
C VAL A 38 8.48 -21.14 -2.26
N LYS A 39 9.72 -21.56 -2.55
CA LYS A 39 10.44 -21.15 -3.76
C LYS A 39 9.63 -21.40 -5.02
N GLN A 40 9.04 -22.58 -5.16
CA GLN A 40 8.19 -22.92 -6.31
C GLN A 40 6.72 -22.60 -6.00
N LYS A 41 6.05 -21.91 -6.93
CA LYS A 41 4.59 -21.74 -6.87
C LYS A 41 3.91 -22.96 -7.47
N ASP A 42 2.69 -23.24 -7.01
CA ASP A 42 1.78 -24.16 -7.68
C ASP A 42 1.46 -23.59 -9.08
N PRO A 43 1.65 -24.36 -10.18
CA PRO A 43 1.41 -23.87 -11.53
C PRO A 43 -0.05 -23.45 -11.79
N ASN A 44 -0.99 -23.96 -11.00
CA ASN A 44 -2.42 -23.62 -11.10
C ASN A 44 -2.83 -22.45 -10.20
N LYS A 45 -1.87 -21.74 -9.60
CA LYS A 45 -2.12 -20.58 -8.74
C LYS A 45 -1.37 -19.36 -9.21
N ILE A 46 -1.95 -18.20 -8.91
CA ILE A 46 -1.29 -16.91 -9.02
C ILE A 46 -0.65 -16.56 -7.69
N ARG A 47 0.59 -16.09 -7.74
CA ARG A 47 1.28 -15.53 -6.59
C ARG A 47 1.33 -14.02 -6.72
N VAL A 48 0.71 -13.35 -5.74
CA VAL A 48 0.74 -11.91 -5.58
C VAL A 48 1.75 -11.55 -4.51
N VAL A 49 2.65 -10.62 -4.81
CA VAL A 49 3.62 -10.06 -3.87
C VAL A 49 3.14 -8.66 -3.52
N CYS A 50 2.81 -8.44 -2.24
CA CYS A 50 2.29 -7.17 -1.75
C CYS A 50 3.34 -6.46 -0.91
N MET A 51 3.51 -5.16 -1.16
CA MET A 51 4.39 -4.26 -0.45
C MET A 51 3.71 -2.88 -0.33
N SER A 52 4.17 -2.04 0.58
CA SER A 52 3.64 -0.70 0.80
C SER A 52 4.66 0.11 1.61
N ASP A 53 4.49 1.43 1.69
CA ASP A 53 5.15 2.30 2.67
C ASP A 53 6.70 2.19 2.61
N THR A 54 7.25 2.17 1.40
CA THR A 54 8.70 2.07 1.22
C THR A 54 9.42 3.39 1.44
N HIS A 55 8.75 4.53 1.30
CA HIS A 55 9.29 5.86 1.57
C HIS A 55 10.69 6.12 1.00
N SER A 56 10.91 5.75 -0.27
CA SER A 56 12.20 5.85 -0.97
C SER A 56 13.34 5.01 -0.38
N LEU A 57 13.05 4.01 0.46
CA LEU A 57 14.05 3.14 1.09
C LEU A 57 14.31 1.85 0.32
N THR A 58 13.78 1.70 -0.90
CA THR A 58 13.98 0.50 -1.73
C THR A 58 15.46 0.14 -1.98
N PRO A 59 16.42 1.10 -2.08
CA PRO A 59 17.84 0.76 -2.19
C PRO A 59 18.46 0.16 -0.91
N TYR A 60 17.80 0.29 0.23
CA TYR A 60 18.29 -0.16 1.54
C TYR A 60 17.62 -1.46 2.02
N LEU A 61 16.79 -2.08 1.19
CA LEU A 61 16.18 -3.37 1.51
C LEU A 61 17.27 -4.43 1.72
N LYS A 62 17.19 -5.15 2.84
CA LYS A 62 18.13 -6.21 3.22
C LYS A 62 17.64 -7.61 2.84
N PHE A 63 16.63 -7.68 2.00
CA PHE A 63 16.00 -8.92 1.56
C PHE A 63 15.61 -8.79 0.09
N ASP A 64 15.60 -9.93 -0.60
CA ASP A 64 15.14 -10.01 -1.97
C ASP A 64 13.62 -9.98 -2.03
N ILE A 65 13.07 -9.30 -3.03
CA ILE A 65 11.64 -9.40 -3.33
C ILE A 65 11.36 -10.81 -3.87
N PRO A 66 10.43 -11.57 -3.27
CA PRO A 66 10.12 -12.92 -3.72
C PRO A 66 9.62 -12.94 -5.17
N ASP A 67 9.87 -14.03 -5.88
CA ASP A 67 9.26 -14.25 -7.20
C ASP A 67 7.74 -14.34 -7.08
N GLY A 68 7.04 -13.73 -8.04
CA GLY A 68 5.58 -13.77 -8.18
C GLY A 68 5.12 -13.36 -9.57
N ASP A 69 3.82 -13.54 -9.84
CA ASP A 69 3.23 -13.16 -11.12
C ASP A 69 2.85 -11.67 -11.15
N ILE A 70 2.38 -11.16 -10.00
CA ILE A 70 1.88 -9.81 -9.82
C ILE A 70 2.57 -9.18 -8.61
N PHE A 71 3.17 -8.02 -8.79
CA PHE A 71 3.65 -7.17 -7.71
C PHE A 71 2.66 -6.03 -7.47
N ILE A 72 2.31 -5.77 -6.21
CA ILE A 72 1.45 -4.68 -5.79
C ILE A 72 2.22 -3.81 -4.79
N HIS A 73 2.30 -2.50 -5.06
CA HIS A 73 2.70 -1.48 -4.08
C HIS A 73 1.48 -0.65 -3.68
N ALA A 74 1.11 -0.67 -2.40
CA ALA A 74 -0.14 -0.08 -1.91
C ALA A 74 -0.01 1.39 -1.44
N GLY A 75 0.85 2.18 -2.08
CA GLY A 75 1.08 3.59 -1.74
C GLY A 75 2.36 3.85 -0.94
N ASP A 76 2.69 5.14 -0.79
CA ASP A 76 3.81 5.65 0.00
C ASP A 76 5.17 5.11 -0.44
N PHE A 77 5.41 5.13 -1.75
CA PHE A 77 6.70 4.72 -2.32
C PHE A 77 7.74 5.85 -2.36
N THR A 78 7.30 7.09 -2.25
CA THR A 78 8.13 8.28 -2.14
C THR A 78 8.17 8.79 -0.70
N LYS A 79 9.11 9.69 -0.39
CA LYS A 79 9.13 10.37 0.90
C LYS A 79 8.23 11.61 0.88
N CYS A 80 8.23 12.35 -0.22
CA CYS A 80 7.51 13.62 -0.33
C CYS A 80 6.96 13.86 -1.74
N GLY A 81 6.88 12.84 -2.60
CA GLY A 81 6.37 12.95 -3.96
C GLY A 81 7.30 13.69 -4.91
N LYS A 82 8.60 13.78 -4.64
CA LYS A 82 9.51 14.49 -5.55
C LYS A 82 9.76 13.68 -6.82
N LEU A 83 10.02 14.37 -7.93
CA LEU A 83 10.23 13.74 -9.23
C LEU A 83 11.41 12.75 -9.22
N ASP A 84 12.50 13.08 -8.53
CA ASP A 84 13.66 12.18 -8.37
C ASP A 84 13.30 10.92 -7.58
N GLU A 85 12.53 11.04 -6.51
CA GLU A 85 12.01 9.90 -5.72
C GLU A 85 11.13 8.97 -6.58
N VAL A 86 10.26 9.54 -7.42
CA VAL A 86 9.41 8.78 -8.36
C VAL A 86 10.26 8.06 -9.40
N ILE A 87 11.25 8.73 -9.99
CA ILE A 87 12.14 8.15 -10.99
C ILE A 87 12.96 7.00 -10.38
N ASP A 88 13.46 7.15 -9.15
CA ASP A 88 14.25 6.12 -8.50
C ASP A 88 13.39 4.90 -8.13
N PHE A 89 12.15 5.12 -7.69
CA PHE A 89 11.18 4.04 -7.52
C PHE A 89 10.87 3.32 -8.84
N ASP A 90 10.64 4.06 -9.93
CA ASP A 90 10.37 3.50 -11.26
C ASP A 90 11.53 2.62 -11.76
N LYS A 91 12.77 3.10 -11.63
CA LYS A 91 13.96 2.31 -11.95
C LYS A 91 14.03 1.03 -11.13
N TRP A 92 13.76 1.12 -9.82
CA TRP A 92 13.79 -0.04 -8.94
C TRP A 92 12.70 -1.06 -9.29
N ILE A 93 11.45 -0.63 -9.45
CA ILE A 93 10.33 -1.54 -9.74
C ILE A 93 10.46 -2.19 -11.12
N ALA A 94 11.10 -1.52 -12.08
CA ALA A 94 11.42 -2.08 -13.40
C ALA A 94 12.38 -3.27 -13.32
N THR A 95 13.24 -3.36 -12.30
CA THR A 95 14.15 -4.50 -12.11
C THR A 95 13.44 -5.77 -11.65
N LEU A 96 12.22 -5.66 -11.12
CA LEU A 96 11.53 -6.81 -10.54
C LEU A 96 11.03 -7.78 -11.63
N PRO A 97 11.14 -9.11 -11.41
CA PRO A 97 10.83 -10.12 -12.43
C PRO A 97 9.32 -10.30 -12.68
N HIS A 98 8.47 -9.68 -11.86
CA HIS A 98 7.02 -9.79 -11.93
C HIS A 98 6.48 -9.31 -13.28
N LYS A 99 5.57 -10.09 -13.87
CA LYS A 99 4.96 -9.76 -15.17
C LYS A 99 4.10 -8.51 -15.07
N HIS A 100 3.32 -8.39 -14.01
CA HIS A 100 2.46 -7.25 -13.75
C HIS A 100 2.93 -6.50 -12.51
N LYS A 101 2.96 -5.17 -12.59
CA LYS A 101 3.25 -4.28 -11.46
C LYS A 101 2.11 -3.28 -11.33
N ILE A 102 1.46 -3.26 -10.18
CA ILE A 102 0.35 -2.37 -9.86
C ILE A 102 0.80 -1.46 -8.73
N VAL A 103 0.65 -0.16 -8.92
CA VAL A 103 1.06 0.86 -7.96
C VAL A 103 -0.08 1.85 -7.81
N ILE A 104 -0.40 2.19 -6.57
CA ILE A 104 -1.24 3.34 -6.24
C ILE A 104 -0.41 4.37 -5.47
N ALA A 105 -0.85 5.63 -5.47
CA ALA A 105 -0.30 6.66 -4.62
C ALA A 105 -0.86 6.54 -3.19
N GLY A 106 -0.05 6.89 -2.20
CA GLY A 106 -0.46 7.14 -0.82
C GLY A 106 -0.37 8.64 -0.48
N ASN A 107 -0.39 8.96 0.81
CA ASN A 107 -0.34 10.35 1.28
C ASN A 107 1.05 11.00 1.13
N HIS A 108 2.11 10.23 0.89
CA HIS A 108 3.44 10.78 0.65
C HIS A 108 3.72 11.18 -0.80
N GLU A 109 2.91 10.72 -1.75
CA GLU A 109 2.98 11.13 -3.16
C GLU A 109 2.33 12.51 -3.38
N LEU A 110 2.82 13.54 -2.68
CA LEU A 110 2.22 14.88 -2.64
C LEU A 110 2.03 15.51 -4.03
N SER A 111 2.95 15.26 -4.97
CA SER A 111 2.86 15.76 -6.35
C SER A 111 1.78 15.09 -7.21
N PHE A 112 1.16 14.01 -6.73
CA PHE A 112 0.09 13.29 -7.42
C PHE A 112 -1.28 13.88 -7.07
N ASP A 113 -1.38 14.68 -6.00
CA ASP A 113 -2.57 15.44 -5.67
C ASP A 113 -2.51 16.82 -6.35
N THR A 114 -3.38 17.02 -7.35
CA THR A 114 -3.48 18.29 -8.09
C THR A 114 -3.85 19.49 -7.22
N THR A 115 -4.38 19.28 -6.02
CA THR A 115 -4.71 20.35 -5.06
C THR A 115 -3.50 20.78 -4.23
N PHE A 116 -2.41 20.03 -4.26
CA PHE A 116 -1.17 20.34 -3.56
C PHE A 116 -0.33 21.36 -4.37
N THR A 117 -0.48 22.65 -4.07
CA THR A 117 0.32 23.73 -4.68
C THR A 117 1.54 24.09 -3.83
N GLU A 118 2.72 24.30 -4.45
CA GLU A 118 4.01 24.63 -3.81
C GLU A 118 4.07 25.97 -3.03
N GLY A 119 2.93 26.68 -2.86
CA GLY A 119 2.88 28.08 -2.41
C GLY A 119 2.82 28.34 -0.90
N SER A 120 2.77 27.34 -0.03
CA SER A 120 2.53 27.54 1.41
C SER A 120 3.53 26.80 2.29
N SER A 121 4.82 27.16 2.26
CA SER A 121 5.81 26.72 3.27
C SER A 121 5.83 25.20 3.57
N ASN A 122 5.56 24.37 2.56
CA ASN A 122 5.31 22.94 2.74
C ASN A 122 6.61 22.16 2.87
N LYS A 123 7.15 22.10 4.09
CA LYS A 123 8.15 21.09 4.44
C LYS A 123 7.49 19.72 4.31
N CYS A 124 8.22 18.75 3.77
CA CYS A 124 7.86 17.35 3.86
C CYS A 124 7.45 17.04 5.31
N PRO A 125 6.22 16.54 5.55
CA PRO A 125 5.79 16.18 6.90
C PRO A 125 6.83 15.23 7.49
N ASP A 126 7.19 15.45 8.76
CA ASP A 126 8.10 14.55 9.46
C ASP A 126 7.50 13.13 9.38
N SER A 127 8.27 12.16 8.89
CA SER A 127 7.85 10.76 8.67
C SER A 127 7.53 10.01 9.97
N ARG A 128 7.27 10.75 11.05
CA ARG A 128 6.90 10.31 12.40
C ARG A 128 5.38 10.34 12.62
N TYR A 129 4.61 10.74 11.61
CA TYR A 129 3.14 10.83 11.67
C TYR A 129 2.46 10.07 10.51
N VAL A 130 2.82 8.80 10.34
CA VAL A 130 1.93 7.74 9.84
C VAL A 130 2.43 6.41 10.37
#